data_AF-A0A915M2E0-F1
#
_entry.id   AF-A0A915M2E0-F1
#
_cell.length_a   1.000
_cell.length_b   1.000
_cell.length_c   1.000
_cell.angle_alpha   90.00
_cell.angle_beta   90.00
_cell.angle_gamma   90.00
#
_symmetry.space_group_name_H-M   'P 1'
#
loop_
_entity.id
_entity.type
_entity.pdbx_description
1 polymer ?
#
loop_
_entity_poly.entity_id
_entity_poly.type
_entity_poly.pdbx_seq_one_letter_code
_entity_poly.pdbx_strand_id
1 'polypeptide(L)'
;MFKKFDSGEDVIGSQQLKGSVQKSIRAKLIEQFPLIEEYIEQILPKKENFKLLKCKDHLELIADVNGEIQFVKHLHITTSNTH
;
A
#
# COMPACT_ATOMS: atom_id res chain seq x y z
N MET A 1 -15.14 -3.37 1.89
CA MET A 1 -13.94 -3.44 1.03
C MET A 1 -13.68 -4.84 0.47
N PHE A 2 -13.80 -5.93 1.26
CA PHE A 2 -13.35 -7.28 0.81
C PHE A 2 -14.39 -8.40 0.78
N LYS A 3 -15.70 -8.09 0.74
CA LYS A 3 -16.76 -9.11 0.90
C LYS A 3 -16.76 -10.20 -0.19
N LYS A 4 -16.15 -9.93 -1.35
CA LYS A 4 -16.00 -10.86 -2.48
C LYS A 4 -14.59 -10.79 -3.10
N PHE A 5 -13.58 -10.39 -2.31
CA PHE A 5 -12.23 -10.25 -2.85
C PHE A 5 -11.61 -11.63 -3.09
N ASP A 6 -11.14 -11.87 -4.31
CA ASP A 6 -10.38 -13.06 -4.68
C ASP A 6 -8.98 -12.64 -5.15
N SER A 7 -7.93 -13.17 -4.52
CA SER A 7 -6.56 -12.78 -4.84
C SER A 7 -6.11 -13.16 -6.25
N GLY A 8 -6.68 -14.22 -6.84
CA GLY A 8 -6.36 -14.67 -8.20
C GLY A 8 -7.05 -13.84 -9.28
N GLU A 9 -8.22 -13.27 -8.96
CA GLU A 9 -8.96 -12.45 -9.92
C GLU A 9 -8.76 -10.95 -9.74
N ASP A 10 -8.65 -10.47 -8.50
CA ASP A 10 -8.74 -9.04 -8.18
C ASP A 10 -7.39 -8.35 -8.11
N VAL A 11 -6.28 -9.08 -7.98
CA VAL A 11 -4.93 -8.52 -8.11
C VAL A 11 -4.57 -8.45 -9.58
N ILE A 12 -4.53 -7.24 -10.12
CA ILE A 12 -4.27 -6.98 -11.55
C ILE A 12 -2.81 -6.68 -11.86
N GLY A 13 -1.99 -6.45 -10.82
CA GLY A 13 -0.56 -6.21 -11.02
C GLY A 13 0.20 -6.08 -9.72
N SER A 14 1.52 -6.21 -9.80
CA SER A 14 2.44 -5.93 -8.71
C SER A 14 3.55 -5.00 -9.16
N GLN A 15 3.97 -4.11 -8.27
CA GLN A 15 5.04 -3.15 -8.52
C GLN A 15 6.06 -3.23 -7.40
N GLN A 16 7.32 -3.47 -7.76
CA GLN A 16 8.44 -3.23 -6.85
C GLN A 16 8.70 -1.74 -6.73
N LEU A 17 8.88 -1.27 -5.49
CA LEU A 17 9.05 0.14 -5.20
C LEU A 17 10.53 0.48 -5.04
N LYS A 18 10.95 1.60 -5.65
CA LYS A 18 12.28 2.17 -5.42
C LYS A 18 12.38 2.68 -3.98
N GLY A 19 13.59 2.65 -3.40
CA GLY A 19 13.81 3.05 -2.00
C GLY A 19 13.31 4.45 -1.64
N SER A 20 13.41 5.42 -2.58
CA SER A 20 12.87 6.77 -2.37
C SER A 20 11.35 6.80 -2.21
N VAL A 21 10.62 6.00 -3.02
CA VAL A 21 9.17 5.86 -2.93
C VAL A 21 8.79 5.17 -1.62
N GLN A 22 9.51 4.11 -1.24
CA GLN A 22 9.28 3.43 0.03
C GLN A 22 9.49 4.36 1.23
N LYS A 23 10.52 5.22 1.21
CA LYS A 23 10.75 6.23 2.25
C LYS A 23 9.58 7.22 2.34
N SER A 24 9.07 7.69 1.19
CA SER A 24 7.91 8.58 1.16
C SER A 24 6.64 7.92 1.71
N ILE A 25 6.42 6.64 1.40
CA ILE A 25 5.27 5.88 1.94
C ILE A 25 5.36 5.77 3.47
N ARG A 26 6.52 5.40 4.03
CA ARG A 26 6.70 5.34 5.49
C ARG A 26 6.41 6.70 6.15
N ALA A 27 6.90 7.80 5.58
CA ALA A 27 6.64 9.14 6.09
C ALA A 27 5.13 9.48 6.10
N LYS A 28 4.40 9.15 5.02
CA LYS A 28 2.95 9.34 4.94
C LYS A 28 2.16 8.47 5.92
N LEU A 29 2.65 7.28 6.23
CA LEU A 29 2.03 6.40 7.23
C LEU A 29 2.20 6.98 8.64
N ILE A 30 3.39 7.49 8.96
CA ILE A 30 3.65 8.17 10.24
C ILE A 30 2.78 9.43 10.37
N GLU A 31 2.67 10.23 9.30
CA GLU A 31 1.82 11.42 9.29
C GLU A 31 0.34 11.09 9.56
N GLN A 32 -0.19 10.02 8.94
CA GLN A 32 -1.58 9.59 9.12
C GLN A 32 -1.82 8.84 10.44
N PHE A 33 -0.82 8.13 10.94
CA PHE A 33 -0.89 7.33 12.15
C PHE A 33 0.32 7.65 13.06
N PRO A 34 0.33 8.79 13.78
CA PRO A 34 1.52 9.20 14.54
C PRO A 34 2.03 8.16 15.53
N LEU A 35 1.13 7.39 16.16
CA LEU A 35 1.47 6.33 17.10
C LEU A 35 2.17 5.11 16.45
N ILE A 36 2.14 4.99 15.12
CA ILE A 36 2.82 3.91 14.40
C ILE A 36 4.33 4.14 14.30
N GLU A 37 4.82 5.36 14.54
CA GLU A 37 6.23 5.72 14.34
C GLU A 37 7.17 4.79 15.11
N GLU A 38 6.80 4.40 16.33
CA GLU A 38 7.57 3.49 17.18
C GLU A 38 7.63 2.05 16.64
N TYR A 39 6.68 1.66 15.79
CA TYR A 39 6.50 0.30 15.28
C TYR A 39 6.79 0.18 13.77
N ILE A 40 6.93 1.29 13.05
CA ILE A 40 7.02 1.30 11.58
C ILE A 40 8.24 0.53 11.05
N GLU A 41 9.33 0.48 11.81
CA GLU A 41 10.53 -0.28 11.44
C GLU A 41 10.35 -1.80 11.60
N GLN A 42 9.42 -2.23 12.46
CA GLN A 42 9.06 -3.65 12.61
C GLN A 42 8.10 -4.09 11.50
N ILE A 43 7.18 -3.20 11.11
CA ILE A 43 6.15 -3.48 10.09
C ILE A 43 6.71 -3.35 8.66
N LEU A 44 7.50 -2.30 8.40
CA LEU A 44 8.13 -2.04 7.11
C LEU A 44 9.61 -1.67 7.30
N PRO A 45 10.50 -2.64 7.58
CA PRO A 45 11.92 -2.39 7.85
C PRO A 45 12.60 -1.61 6.72
N LYS A 46 13.48 -0.65 7.02
CA LYS A 46 14.15 0.19 6.00
C LYS A 46 15.09 -0.60 5.09
N LYS A 47 15.63 -1.72 5.59
CA LYS A 47 16.56 -2.60 4.86
C LYS A 47 15.83 -3.54 3.88
N GLU A 48 14.52 -3.67 4.04
CA GLU A 48 13.71 -4.59 3.25
C GLU A 48 12.85 -3.83 2.24
N ASN A 49 12.66 -4.46 1.08
CA ASN A 49 11.80 -3.93 0.03
C ASN A 49 10.39 -4.45 0.22
N PHE A 50 9.39 -3.59 0.11
CA PHE A 50 8.00 -4.00 0.02
C PHE A 50 7.44 -3.70 -1.38
N LYS A 51 6.38 -4.43 -1.75
CA LYS A 51 5.71 -4.35 -3.04
C LYS A 51 4.36 -3.68 -2.89
N LEU A 52 3.92 -3.06 -3.98
CA LEU A 52 2.57 -2.54 -4.11
C LEU A 52 1.78 -3.47 -5.03
N LEU A 53 0.72 -4.09 -4.51
CA LEU A 53 -0.22 -4.86 -5.30
C LEU A 53 -1.34 -3.94 -5.74
N LYS A 54 -1.57 -3.86 -7.05
CA LYS A 54 -2.68 -3.12 -7.63
C LYS A 54 -3.86 -4.06 -7.77
N CYS A 55 -5.00 -3.65 -7.25
CA CYS A 55 -6.22 -4.40 -7.32
C CYS A 55 -7.24 -3.70 -8.22
N LYS A 56 -8.31 -4.43 -8.58
CA LYS A 56 -9.54 -3.82 -9.10
C LYS A 56 -10.12 -2.82 -8.08
N ASP A 57 -11.06 -1.99 -8.52
CA ASP A 57 -11.75 -0.98 -7.70
C ASP A 57 -10.82 0.05 -7.03
N HIS A 58 -9.69 0.34 -7.67
CA HIS A 58 -8.76 1.39 -7.26
C HIS A 58 -8.21 1.19 -5.85
N LEU A 59 -7.97 -0.07 -5.49
CA LEU A 59 -7.31 -0.48 -4.27
C LEU A 59 -5.84 -0.79 -4.53
N GLU A 60 -5.00 -0.41 -3.57
CA GLU A 60 -3.59 -0.79 -3.52
C GLU A 60 -3.29 -1.46 -2.18
N LEU A 61 -2.56 -2.59 -2.22
CA LEU A 61 -2.10 -3.30 -1.03
C LEU A 61 -0.58 -3.14 -0.90
N ILE A 62 -0.10 -2.86 0.30
CA ILE A 62 1.33 -2.88 0.60
C ILE A 62 1.66 -4.24 1.19
N ALA A 63 2.47 -5.02 0.47
CA ALA A 63 2.91 -6.34 0.89
C ALA A 63 4.41 -6.33 1.21
N ASP A 64 4.82 -6.96 2.30
CA ASP A 64 6.23 -7.06 2.68
C ASP A 64 7.02 -8.05 1.79
N VAL A 65 8.27 -8.36 2.18
CA VAL A 65 9.12 -9.33 1.46
C VAL A 65 8.57 -10.75 1.48
N ASN A 66 7.80 -11.11 2.51
CA ASN A 66 7.19 -12.43 2.70
C ASN A 66 5.83 -12.53 1.99
N GLY A 67 5.29 -11.41 1.52
CA GLY A 67 3.98 -11.32 0.87
C GLY A 67 2.83 -11.09 1.84
N GLU A 68 3.12 -10.79 3.11
CA GLU A 68 2.09 -10.43 4.08
C GLU A 68 1.61 -9.00 3.83
N ILE A 69 0.29 -8.80 3.89
CA ILE A 69 -0.32 -7.50 3.62
C ILE A 69 -0.28 -6.65 4.89
N GLN A 70 0.51 -5.58 4.85
CA GLN A 70 0.72 -4.67 5.97
C GLN A 70 -0.28 -3.50 5.97
N PHE A 71 -0.62 -2.99 4.78
CA PHE A 71 -1.54 -1.86 4.65
C PHE A 71 -2.43 -1.97 3.42
N VAL A 72 -3.59 -1.32 3.50
CA VAL A 72 -4.47 -1.11 2.36
C VAL A 72 -4.70 0.38 2.14
N LYS A 73 -4.65 0.79 0.88
CA LYS A 73 -4.88 2.16 0.45
C LYS A 73 -5.99 2.19 -0.59
N HIS A 74 -6.96 3.06 -0.38
CA HIS A 74 -7.92 3.42 -1.42
C HIS A 74 -7.39 4.61 -2.21
N LEU A 75 -7.34 4.49 -3.53
CA LEU A 75 -7.01 5.61 -4.42
C LEU A 75 -8.28 6.44 -4.63
N HIS A 76 -8.32 7.64 -4.06
CA HIS A 76 -9.38 8.58 -4.37
C HIS A 76 -9.20 9.07 -5.82
N ILE A 77 -10.13 8.71 -6.70
CA ILE A 77 -10.19 9.25 -8.05
C ILE A 77 -11.13 10.45 -8.00
N THR A 78 -10.58 11.66 -8.05
CA THR A 78 -11.39 12.82 -8.39
C THR A 78 -11.78 12.71 -9.86
N THR A 79 -12.98 12.22 -10.14
CA THR A 79 -13.61 12.42 -11.44
C THR A 79 -13.90 13.91 -11.56
N SER A 80 -13.05 14.63 -12.29
CA SER A 80 -13.35 16.00 -12.72
C SER A 80 -14.49 15.93 -13.75
N ASN A 81 -15.73 15.83 -13.27
CA ASN A 81 -16.90 16.21 -14.05
C ASN A 81 -16.97 17.74 -14.03
N THR A 82 -16.18 18.38 -14.89
CA THR A 82 -16.46 19.74 -15.33
C THR A 82 -17.71 19.70 -16.21
N HIS A 83 -18.84 20.09 -15.63
CA HIS A 83 -20.00 20.58 -16.37
C HIS A 83 -19.71 21.95 -16.97
#